data_AF-A0A6V2IN37-F1
#
_entry.id   AF-A0A6V2IN37-F1
#
_cell.length_a   1.000
_cell.length_b   1.000
_cell.length_c   1.000
_cell.angle_alpha   90.00
_cell.angle_beta   90.00
_cell.angle_gamma   90.00
#
_symmetry.space_group_name_H-M   'P 1'
#
loop_
_entity.id
_entity.type
_entity.pdbx_description
1 polymer ?
#
loop_
_entity_poly.entity_id
_entity_poly.type
_entity_poly.pdbx_seq_one_letter_code
_entity_poly.pdbx_strand_id
1 'polypeptide(L)'
;MGSITVTNDDSVVFCQQELVGSLDTGLFIKFPALPIFQPSDAEWMTDSQSTLTTVYGWTSVAALALFVGIVFGGSIFLAFQSVCKNIYEPSTRDQMIDFSGIQDMFGYVPQVKFGGYAYPWLCCDIDDIAEDLVGWNADYDENNLIYDVPYKGMKRRARTGDDSASAEVEEQATSSLEGEKGPIFSIVKHYPPEWYKKNAQKSD
;
A
#
# COMPACT_ATOMS: atom_id res chain seq x y z
N MET A 1 -68.10 2.50 -44.94
CA MET A 1 -67.06 2.86 -43.96
C MET A 1 -67.03 1.76 -42.92
N GLY A 2 -66.01 0.90 -42.95
CA GLY A 2 -65.82 -0.14 -41.95
C GLY A 2 -65.00 0.40 -40.79
N SER A 3 -65.52 0.29 -39.58
CA SER A 3 -64.80 0.63 -38.34
C SER A 3 -63.99 -0.60 -37.92
N ILE A 4 -62.66 -0.47 -37.87
CA ILE A 4 -61.77 -1.50 -37.33
C ILE A 4 -61.56 -1.15 -35.85
N THR A 5 -62.14 -1.94 -34.95
CA THR A 5 -61.82 -1.91 -33.52
C THR A 5 -60.56 -2.72 -33.27
N VAL A 6 -59.47 -2.03 -32.93
CA VAL A 6 -58.25 -2.66 -32.41
C VAL A 6 -58.50 -2.99 -30.95
N THR A 7 -58.70 -4.27 -30.63
CA THR A 7 -58.65 -4.76 -29.25
C THR A 7 -57.20 -4.66 -28.80
N ASN A 8 -56.91 -3.78 -27.84
CA ASN A 8 -55.59 -3.74 -27.23
C ASN A 8 -55.42 -5.04 -26.45
N ASP A 9 -54.46 -5.85 -26.85
CA ASP A 9 -54.13 -7.10 -26.16
C ASP A 9 -53.25 -6.71 -24.97
N ASP A 10 -53.86 -6.57 -23.79
CA ASP A 10 -53.18 -6.20 -22.53
C ASP A 10 -52.10 -7.22 -22.10
N SER A 11 -51.87 -8.27 -22.88
CA SER A 11 -50.84 -9.28 -22.64
C SER A 11 -49.42 -8.84 -23.02
N VAL A 12 -49.26 -7.71 -23.71
CA VAL A 12 -47.93 -7.23 -24.14
C VAL A 12 -47.38 -6.22 -23.14
N VAL A 13 -46.65 -6.71 -22.14
CA VAL A 13 -45.91 -5.86 -21.21
C VAL A 13 -44.57 -5.47 -21.85
N PHE A 14 -44.33 -4.17 -21.99
CA PHE A 14 -43.11 -3.62 -22.57
C PHE A 14 -41.90 -3.89 -21.66
N CYS A 15 -40.82 -4.41 -22.25
CA CYS A 15 -39.53 -4.53 -21.57
C CYS A 15 -38.89 -3.14 -21.41
N GLN A 16 -39.07 -2.53 -20.24
CA GLN A 16 -38.36 -1.31 -19.88
C GLN A 16 -37.02 -1.65 -19.21
N GLN A 17 -36.02 -1.99 -20.03
CA GLN A 17 -34.67 -2.18 -19.53
C GLN A 17 -33.75 -1.05 -20.00
N GLU A 18 -33.56 -0.06 -19.13
CA GLU A 18 -32.55 0.97 -19.34
C GLU A 18 -31.15 0.38 -19.13
N LEU A 19 -30.38 0.27 -20.21
CA LEU A 19 -29.01 -0.28 -20.18
C LEU A 19 -28.05 0.62 -19.39
N VAL A 20 -28.27 1.93 -19.46
CA VAL A 20 -27.47 2.96 -18.81
C VAL A 20 -28.37 3.70 -17.83
N GLY A 21 -28.16 3.47 -16.54
CA GLY A 21 -28.81 4.25 -15.49
C GLY A 21 -27.90 5.39 -15.07
N SER A 22 -28.47 6.60 -14.94
CA SER A 22 -27.82 7.72 -14.26
C SER A 22 -28.26 7.69 -12.79
N LEU A 23 -27.38 7.27 -11.89
CA LEU A 23 -27.50 7.68 -10.48
C LEU A 23 -26.74 8.99 -10.33
N ASP A 24 -27.21 9.91 -9.47
CA ASP A 24 -26.61 11.24 -9.19
C ASP A 24 -25.11 11.21 -8.80
N THR A 25 -24.48 10.04 -8.71
CA THR A 25 -23.09 9.81 -8.31
C THR A 25 -22.25 8.95 -9.29
N GLY A 26 -22.79 8.51 -10.45
CA GLY A 26 -21.96 7.82 -11.44
C GLY A 26 -22.70 7.01 -12.53
N LEU A 27 -21.93 6.58 -13.53
CA LEU A 27 -22.38 5.72 -14.63
C LEU A 27 -22.56 4.28 -14.12
N PHE A 28 -23.82 3.81 -14.01
CA PHE A 28 -24.11 2.42 -13.69
C PHE A 28 -24.61 1.68 -14.93
N ILE A 29 -23.86 0.67 -15.36
CA ILE A 29 -24.24 -0.19 -16.49
C ILE A 29 -25.05 -1.37 -15.93
N LYS A 30 -26.34 -1.45 -16.26
CA LYS A 30 -27.23 -2.56 -15.87
C LYS A 30 -27.01 -3.76 -16.81
N PHE A 31 -25.80 -4.33 -16.77
CA PHE A 31 -25.41 -5.50 -17.55
C PHE A 31 -24.82 -6.58 -16.62
N PRO A 32 -25.22 -7.85 -16.75
CA PRO A 32 -26.15 -8.38 -17.74
C PRO A 32 -27.62 -8.05 -17.42
N ALA A 33 -28.51 -8.29 -18.38
CA ALA A 33 -29.94 -8.12 -18.24
C ALA A 33 -30.52 -9.13 -17.23
N LEU A 34 -30.50 -8.79 -15.94
CA LEU A 34 -31.00 -9.68 -14.90
C LEU A 34 -32.42 -9.28 -14.47
N PRO A 35 -33.30 -10.27 -14.19
CA PRO A 35 -34.65 -10.04 -13.68
C PRO A 35 -34.68 -9.17 -12.41
N ILE A 36 -33.63 -9.23 -11.58
CA ILE A 36 -33.49 -8.41 -10.35
C ILE A 36 -33.50 -6.90 -10.60
N PHE A 37 -33.20 -6.47 -11.83
CA PHE A 37 -33.21 -5.05 -12.19
C PHE A 37 -34.58 -4.57 -12.70
N GLN A 38 -35.58 -5.46 -12.77
CA GLN A 38 -36.95 -5.10 -13.09
C GLN A 38 -37.59 -4.41 -11.88
N PRO A 39 -38.39 -3.36 -12.10
CA PRO A 39 -39.12 -2.73 -11.02
C PRO A 39 -40.22 -3.68 -10.54
N SER A 40 -40.50 -3.67 -9.23
CA SER A 40 -41.33 -4.67 -8.55
C SER A 40 -42.80 -4.69 -9.03
N ASP A 41 -43.22 -3.67 -9.76
CA ASP A 41 -44.54 -3.48 -10.34
C ASP A 41 -44.66 -3.93 -11.81
N ALA A 42 -43.55 -4.36 -12.45
CA ALA A 42 -43.52 -4.74 -13.86
C ALA A 42 -42.82 -6.09 -14.10
N GLU A 43 -43.33 -7.15 -13.48
CA GLU A 43 -42.90 -8.53 -13.79
C GLU A 43 -43.49 -8.95 -15.14
N TRP A 44 -42.69 -8.83 -16.20
CA TRP A 44 -43.11 -9.11 -17.58
C TRP A 44 -42.60 -10.45 -18.12
N MET A 45 -41.67 -11.09 -17.42
CA MET A 45 -41.05 -12.35 -17.83
C MET A 45 -41.68 -13.54 -17.10
N THR A 46 -41.89 -14.64 -17.81
CA THR A 46 -42.22 -15.92 -17.15
C THR A 46 -41.00 -16.49 -16.43
N ASP A 47 -41.21 -17.37 -15.44
CA ASP A 47 -40.13 -18.02 -14.68
C ASP A 47 -39.07 -18.70 -15.58
N SER A 48 -39.53 -19.31 -16.68
CA SER A 48 -38.65 -19.96 -17.65
C SER A 48 -37.82 -18.97 -18.46
N GLN A 49 -38.41 -17.85 -18.87
CA GLN A 49 -37.70 -16.76 -19.53
C GLN A 49 -36.70 -16.11 -18.57
N SER A 50 -37.08 -15.89 -17.31
CA SER A 50 -36.24 -15.34 -16.24
C SER A 50 -34.98 -16.20 -16.03
N THR A 51 -35.16 -17.52 -15.93
CA THR A 51 -34.05 -18.48 -15.81
C THR A 51 -33.15 -18.45 -17.04
N LEU A 52 -33.74 -18.48 -18.24
CA LEU A 52 -32.99 -18.49 -19.50
C LEU A 52 -32.16 -17.21 -19.65
N THR A 53 -32.77 -16.05 -19.45
CA THR A 53 -32.07 -14.76 -19.54
C THR A 53 -30.98 -14.63 -18.49
N THR A 54 -31.18 -15.16 -17.28
CA THR A 54 -30.13 -15.18 -16.25
C THR A 54 -28.92 -16.01 -16.69
N VAL A 55 -29.14 -17.21 -17.23
CA VAL A 55 -28.05 -18.08 -17.72
C VAL A 55 -27.33 -17.45 -18.91
N TYR A 56 -28.06 -16.91 -19.89
CA TYR A 56 -27.46 -16.23 -21.04
C TYR A 56 -26.72 -14.94 -20.62
N GLY A 57 -27.26 -14.20 -19.65
CA GLY A 57 -26.65 -13.01 -19.10
C GLY A 57 -25.27 -13.31 -18.52
N TRP A 58 -25.18 -14.26 -17.59
CA TRP A 58 -23.91 -14.63 -16.97
C TRP A 58 -22.92 -15.29 -17.94
N THR A 59 -23.40 -16.10 -18.88
CA THR A 59 -22.51 -16.68 -19.91
C THR A 59 -21.93 -15.62 -20.83
N SER A 60 -22.69 -14.56 -21.17
CA SER A 60 -22.18 -13.44 -21.96
C SER A 60 -21.11 -12.62 -21.21
N VAL A 61 -21.28 -12.40 -19.89
CA VAL A 61 -20.26 -11.75 -19.05
C VAL A 61 -18.99 -12.59 -18.99
N ALA A 62 -19.12 -13.90 -18.77
CA ALA A 62 -17.98 -14.81 -18.74
C ALA A 62 -17.23 -14.84 -20.06
N ALA A 63 -17.95 -14.90 -21.19
CA ALA A 63 -17.36 -14.86 -22.52
C ALA A 63 -16.65 -13.53 -22.80
N LEU A 64 -17.24 -12.40 -22.39
CA LEU A 64 -16.62 -11.08 -22.53
C LEU A 64 -15.37 -10.95 -21.66
N ALA A 65 -15.42 -11.40 -20.40
CA ALA A 65 -14.27 -11.38 -19.50
C ALA A 65 -13.12 -12.25 -20.04
N LEU A 66 -13.45 -13.44 -20.57
CA LEU A 66 -12.49 -14.32 -21.22
C LEU A 66 -11.89 -13.65 -22.47
N PHE A 67 -12.71 -13.04 -23.32
CA PHE A 67 -12.24 -12.32 -24.51
C PHE A 67 -11.30 -11.17 -24.13
N VAL A 68 -11.67 -10.36 -23.13
CA VAL A 68 -10.83 -9.26 -22.64
C VAL A 68 -9.52 -9.80 -22.04
N GLY A 69 -9.58 -10.88 -21.27
CA GLY A 69 -8.40 -11.54 -20.73
C GLY A 69 -7.46 -12.09 -21.80
N ILE A 70 -7.99 -12.65 -22.89
CA ILE A 70 -7.17 -13.18 -23.99
C ILE A 70 -6.56 -12.05 -24.82
N VAL A 71 -7.35 -11.03 -25.18
CA VAL A 71 -6.92 -9.96 -26.09
C VAL A 71 -6.04 -8.92 -25.37
N PHE A 72 -6.43 -8.54 -24.15
CA PHE A 72 -5.80 -7.44 -23.40
C PHE A 72 -5.04 -7.91 -22.17
N GLY A 73 -5.08 -9.21 -21.82
CA GLY A 73 -4.45 -9.72 -20.60
C GLY A 73 -2.95 -9.40 -20.51
N GLY A 74 -2.23 -9.47 -21.63
CA GLY A 74 -0.81 -9.07 -21.67
C GLY A 74 -0.60 -7.60 -21.31
N SER A 75 -1.38 -6.68 -21.91
CA SER A 75 -1.29 -5.25 -21.63
C SER A 75 -1.73 -4.90 -20.20
N ILE A 76 -2.82 -5.50 -19.72
CA ILE A 76 -3.31 -5.33 -18.35
C ILE A 76 -2.26 -5.83 -17.35
N PHE A 77 -1.66 -6.99 -17.61
CA PHE A 77 -0.62 -7.55 -16.76
C PHE A 77 0.64 -6.68 -16.74
N LEU A 78 1.06 -6.14 -17.89
CA LEU A 78 2.18 -5.19 -17.95
C LEU A 78 1.87 -3.88 -17.22
N ALA A 79 0.67 -3.34 -17.36
CA ALA A 79 0.24 -2.15 -16.63
C ALA A 79 0.22 -2.42 -15.12
N PHE A 80 -0.30 -3.56 -14.70
CA PHE A 80 -0.29 -3.98 -13.30
C PHE A 80 1.13 -4.16 -12.78
N GLN A 81 2.01 -4.82 -13.56
CA GLN A 81 3.44 -4.89 -13.24
C GLN A 81 4.08 -3.51 -13.14
N SER A 82 3.67 -2.54 -13.97
CA SER A 82 4.21 -1.17 -13.89
C SER A 82 3.80 -0.46 -12.60
N VAL A 83 2.63 -0.77 -12.04
CA VAL A 83 2.18 -0.22 -10.75
C VAL A 83 2.88 -0.93 -9.59
N CYS A 84 3.12 -2.25 -9.72
CA CYS A 84 3.81 -3.03 -8.69
C CYS A 84 5.34 -2.92 -8.73
N LYS A 85 5.93 -2.57 -9.88
CA LYS A 85 7.36 -2.25 -9.98
C LYS A 85 7.57 -0.90 -9.30
N ASN A 86 8.07 -0.97 -8.07
CA ASN A 86 8.44 0.17 -7.26
C ASN A 86 9.19 1.23 -8.07
N ILE A 87 8.84 2.50 -7.83
CA ILE A 87 9.47 3.71 -8.40
C ILE A 87 10.94 3.86 -7.93
N TYR A 88 11.45 2.92 -7.14
CA TYR A 88 12.83 2.91 -6.70
C TYR A 88 13.75 2.48 -7.84
N GLU A 89 14.29 3.47 -8.53
CA GLU A 89 15.45 3.29 -9.41
C GLU A 89 16.71 3.39 -8.53
N PRO A 90 17.49 2.30 -8.37
CA PRO A 90 18.71 2.35 -7.57
C PRO A 90 19.67 3.36 -8.20
N SER A 91 19.93 4.47 -7.50
CA SER A 91 20.79 5.56 -8.00
C SER A 91 22.28 5.22 -7.99
N THR A 92 22.66 4.05 -7.49
CA THR A 92 24.05 3.59 -7.36
C THR A 92 24.26 2.29 -8.12
N ARG A 93 25.48 2.11 -8.66
CA ARG A 93 25.89 0.82 -9.26
C ARG A 93 25.73 -0.29 -8.23
N ASP A 94 25.17 -1.41 -8.68
CA ASP A 94 25.14 -2.64 -7.90
C ASP A 94 26.56 -2.93 -7.38
N GLN A 95 26.67 -3.11 -6.07
CA GLN A 95 27.95 -3.41 -5.43
C GLN A 95 28.37 -4.86 -5.71
N MET A 96 27.49 -5.69 -6.29
CA MET A 96 27.71 -7.11 -6.62
C MET A 96 28.12 -7.93 -5.38
N ILE A 97 27.64 -7.50 -4.22
CA ILE A 97 27.84 -8.20 -2.95
C ILE A 97 26.46 -8.64 -2.49
N ASP A 98 26.19 -9.93 -2.62
CA ASP A 98 24.99 -10.53 -2.06
C ASP A 98 25.04 -10.40 -0.53
N PHE A 99 24.03 -9.77 0.06
CA PHE A 99 23.90 -9.69 1.51
C PHE A 99 23.91 -11.07 2.19
N SER A 100 23.43 -12.11 1.49
CA SER A 100 23.46 -13.50 1.96
C SER A 100 24.86 -14.12 1.99
N GLY A 101 25.84 -13.55 1.26
CA GLY A 101 27.21 -14.04 1.18
C GLY A 101 28.13 -13.52 2.29
N ILE A 102 27.72 -12.49 3.03
CA ILE A 102 28.55 -11.89 4.08
C ILE A 102 28.20 -12.54 5.43
N GLN A 103 28.92 -13.60 5.81
CA GLN A 103 28.67 -14.32 7.06
C GLN A 103 28.90 -13.46 8.33
N ASP A 104 29.73 -12.42 8.21
CA ASP A 104 30.13 -11.57 9.33
C ASP A 104 29.31 -10.27 9.45
N MET A 105 28.43 -9.97 8.49
CA MET A 105 27.62 -8.75 8.50
C MET A 105 26.20 -9.05 8.94
N PHE A 106 25.96 -8.90 10.23
CA PHE A 106 24.68 -9.25 10.83
C PHE A 106 23.61 -8.17 10.63
N GLY A 107 23.99 -6.96 10.20
CA GLY A 107 23.07 -5.86 9.95
C GLY A 107 23.74 -4.71 9.18
N TYR A 108 22.92 -3.87 8.57
CA TYR A 108 23.35 -2.63 7.95
C TYR A 108 22.83 -1.45 8.78
N VAL A 109 23.74 -0.56 9.18
CA VAL A 109 23.40 0.71 9.84
C VAL A 109 23.32 1.77 8.75
N PRO A 110 22.14 2.37 8.46
CA PRO A 110 22.00 3.44 7.49
C PRO A 110 22.93 4.62 7.79
N GLN A 111 23.76 4.97 6.81
CA GLN A 111 24.81 5.98 6.93
C GLN A 111 24.78 6.97 5.76
N VAL A 112 25.02 8.26 6.04
CA VAL A 112 25.18 9.33 5.04
C VAL A 112 26.56 9.96 5.21
N LYS A 113 27.32 10.08 4.12
CA LYS A 113 28.65 10.72 4.12
C LYS A 113 28.54 12.14 3.59
N PHE A 114 28.86 13.12 4.41
CA PHE A 114 29.04 14.50 3.99
C PHE A 114 30.54 14.80 3.80
N GLY A 115 30.87 15.57 2.75
CA GLY A 115 32.25 16.01 2.54
C GLY A 115 32.71 16.91 3.68
N GLY A 116 33.94 16.70 4.17
CA GLY A 116 34.55 17.51 5.24
C GLY A 116 34.43 16.91 6.65
N TYR A 117 33.69 15.82 6.83
CA TYR A 117 33.59 15.11 8.11
C TYR A 117 34.47 13.87 8.13
N ALA A 118 35.05 13.56 9.30
CA ALA A 118 35.88 12.37 9.49
C ALA A 118 35.04 11.07 9.58
N TYR A 119 33.80 11.18 10.03
CA TYR A 119 32.89 10.08 10.28
C TYR A 119 31.57 10.24 9.51
N PRO A 120 30.91 9.14 9.12
CA PRO A 120 29.58 9.19 8.51
C PRO A 120 28.51 9.54 9.55
N TRP A 121 27.41 10.11 9.07
CA TRP A 121 26.23 10.40 9.88
C TRP A 121 25.26 9.21 9.88
N LEU A 122 24.78 8.86 11.06
CA LEU A 122 23.83 7.77 11.30
C LEU A 122 22.40 8.26 11.06
N CYS A 123 21.58 7.43 10.42
CA CYS A 123 20.18 7.77 10.07
C CYS A 123 19.17 6.85 10.76
N CYS A 124 19.56 6.18 11.85
CA CYS A 124 18.69 5.27 12.58
C CYS A 124 18.93 5.37 14.09
N ASP A 125 17.95 4.86 14.84
CA ASP A 125 18.08 4.64 16.27
C ASP A 125 19.17 3.59 16.53
N ILE A 126 20.11 3.94 17.42
CA ILE A 126 21.28 3.11 17.77
C ILE A 126 21.24 2.64 19.23
N ASP A 127 20.13 2.87 19.94
CA ASP A 127 19.99 2.56 21.37
C ASP A 127 20.17 1.08 21.71
N ASP A 128 19.79 0.21 20.78
CA ASP A 128 19.88 -1.24 20.94
C ASP A 128 21.05 -1.84 20.13
N ILE A 129 21.96 -1.00 19.59
CA ILE A 129 23.13 -1.43 18.81
C ILE A 129 24.36 -1.35 19.72
N ALA A 130 25.10 -2.46 19.82
CA ALA A 130 26.34 -2.50 20.57
C ALA A 130 27.42 -1.64 19.85
N GLU A 131 28.10 -0.78 20.62
CA GLU A 131 29.04 0.22 20.10
C GLU A 131 30.24 -0.39 19.35
N ASP A 132 30.62 -1.64 19.69
CA ASP A 132 31.69 -2.40 19.07
C ASP A 132 31.36 -2.87 17.63
N LEU A 133 30.09 -2.83 17.26
CA LEU A 133 29.63 -3.21 15.92
C LEU A 133 29.70 -2.03 14.93
N VAL A 134 29.86 -0.81 15.43
CA VAL A 134 30.11 0.35 14.58
C VAL A 134 31.60 0.41 14.30
N GLY A 135 31.98 0.27 13.03
CA GLY A 135 33.39 0.15 12.61
C GLY A 135 34.26 1.40 12.78
N TRP A 136 33.82 2.38 13.57
CA TRP A 136 34.54 3.60 13.90
C TRP A 136 34.17 4.03 15.31
N ASN A 137 35.11 4.65 16.03
CA ASN A 137 34.92 5.11 17.40
C ASN A 137 34.87 6.64 17.42
N ALA A 138 33.70 7.22 17.70
CA ALA A 138 33.52 8.63 18.02
C ALA A 138 32.23 8.80 18.85
N ASP A 139 31.84 10.05 19.14
CA ASP A 139 30.52 10.30 19.72
C ASP A 139 29.44 10.03 18.66
N TYR A 140 28.71 8.93 18.85
CA TYR A 140 27.65 8.54 17.92
C TYR A 140 26.45 9.48 17.99
N ASP A 141 26.19 10.10 19.14
CA ASP A 141 25.04 10.98 19.32
C ASP A 141 25.23 12.30 18.54
N GLU A 142 26.47 12.83 18.51
CA GLU A 142 26.82 14.00 17.70
C GLU A 142 26.67 13.76 16.20
N ASN A 143 26.85 12.52 15.76
CA ASN A 143 26.79 12.12 14.35
C ASN A 143 25.47 11.43 14.00
N ASN A 144 24.40 11.55 14.80
CA ASN A 144 23.12 10.90 14.53
C ASN A 144 22.01 11.88 14.13
N LEU A 145 21.56 11.77 12.88
CA LEU A 145 20.53 12.62 12.29
C LEU A 145 19.12 12.37 12.87
N ILE A 146 18.92 11.30 13.65
CA ILE A 146 17.61 11.09 14.29
C ILE A 146 17.26 12.22 15.26
N TYR A 147 18.26 12.87 15.85
CA TYR A 147 18.05 13.93 16.83
C TYR A 147 17.67 15.27 16.18
N ASP A 148 17.88 15.43 14.87
CA ASP A 148 17.49 16.63 14.12
C ASP A 148 15.97 16.71 13.91
N VAL A 149 15.27 15.57 13.99
CA VAL A 149 13.81 15.49 13.80
C VAL A 149 13.16 14.98 15.09
N PRO A 150 12.60 15.86 15.93
CA PRO A 150 11.95 15.44 17.16
C PRO A 150 10.72 14.56 16.84
N TYR A 151 10.61 13.40 17.48
CA TYR A 151 9.43 12.54 17.40
C TYR A 151 9.05 11.96 18.77
N LYS A 152 7.76 11.66 18.95
CA LYS A 152 7.24 11.08 20.20
C LYS A 152 7.69 9.62 20.32
N GLY A 153 8.40 9.29 21.41
CA GLY A 153 8.87 7.93 21.70
C GLY A 153 10.37 7.70 21.51
N MET A 154 11.16 8.75 21.30
CA MET A 154 12.63 8.65 21.30
C MET A 154 13.13 8.29 22.71
N LYS A 155 13.93 7.22 22.80
CA LYS A 155 14.44 6.68 24.08
C LYS A 155 15.54 7.56 24.69
N ARG A 156 16.42 8.12 23.85
CA ARG A 156 17.49 9.05 24.24
C ARG A 156 17.24 10.45 23.69
N ARG A 157 17.83 11.45 24.34
CA ARG A 157 17.96 12.82 23.82
C ARG A 157 19.42 13.04 23.47
N ALA A 158 19.69 13.81 22.42
CA ALA A 158 21.04 14.24 22.09
C ALA A 158 21.72 14.77 23.36
N ARG A 159 22.95 14.33 23.60
CA ARG A 159 23.77 14.75 24.73
C ARG A 159 24.26 16.18 24.47
N THR A 160 23.35 17.14 24.48
CA THR A 160 23.72 18.55 24.34
C THR A 160 24.56 18.90 25.56
N GLY A 161 25.83 19.24 25.33
CA GLY A 161 26.84 19.49 26.38
C GLY A 161 26.60 20.74 27.22
N ASP A 162 25.35 21.14 27.45
CA ASP A 162 24.98 22.29 28.25
C ASP A 162 23.74 21.99 29.10
N ASP A 163 23.98 21.57 30.35
CA ASP A 163 22.98 21.47 31.43
C ASP A 163 22.44 22.86 31.85
N SER A 164 22.57 23.90 31.02
CA SER A 164 22.37 25.30 31.40
C SER A 164 21.26 26.05 30.66
N ALA A 165 20.52 25.40 29.75
CA ALA A 165 19.32 26.00 29.17
C ALA A 165 18.25 24.94 28.85
N SER A 166 17.55 24.48 29.88
CA SER A 166 16.20 23.93 29.74
C SER A 166 15.26 25.05 29.28
N ALA A 167 15.36 25.43 28.00
CA ALA A 167 14.27 26.08 27.31
C ALA A 167 13.19 25.02 27.13
N GLU A 168 12.17 25.10 27.97
CA GLU A 168 10.87 24.51 27.73
C GLU A 168 10.40 25.01 26.35
N VAL A 169 10.72 24.26 25.30
CA VAL A 169 10.00 24.37 24.03
C VAL A 169 8.66 23.71 24.30
N GLU A 170 7.78 24.52 24.88
CA GLU A 170 6.37 24.24 25.02
C GLU A 170 5.85 23.89 23.63
N GLU A 171 5.46 22.62 23.49
CA GLU A 171 4.97 21.99 22.27
C GLU A 171 3.60 22.61 21.93
N GLN A 172 3.61 23.85 21.44
CA GLN A 172 2.42 24.56 21.00
C GLN A 172 2.02 24.03 19.62
N ALA A 173 1.29 22.91 19.65
CA ALA A 173 0.23 22.52 18.74
C ALA A 173 0.36 22.97 17.27
N THR A 174 1.00 22.15 16.43
CA THR A 174 0.44 21.91 15.09
C THR A 174 -0.58 20.79 15.21
N SER A 175 -1.82 21.22 15.26
CA SER A 175 -3.04 20.43 15.30
C SER A 175 -3.14 19.42 14.16
N SER A 176 -3.62 18.23 14.51
CA SER A 176 -4.47 17.34 13.68
C SER A 176 -3.91 16.91 12.31
N LEU A 177 -3.04 15.90 12.35
CA LEU A 177 -3.15 14.75 11.45
C LEU A 177 -3.21 13.50 12.32
N GLU A 178 -4.42 13.10 12.69
CA GLU A 178 -4.71 11.77 13.23
C GLU A 178 -4.48 10.73 12.13
N GLY A 179 -3.22 10.39 11.96
CA GLY A 179 -2.79 9.11 11.44
C GLY A 179 -1.54 8.81 12.23
N GLU A 180 -1.52 7.70 12.97
CA GLU A 180 -0.33 7.20 13.65
C GLU A 180 0.77 6.99 12.61
N LYS A 181 1.48 8.07 12.27
CA LYS A 181 2.71 8.00 11.52
C LYS A 181 3.70 7.45 12.52
N GLY A 182 3.91 6.14 12.41
CA GLY A 182 5.06 5.47 12.99
C GLY A 182 6.36 6.20 12.63
N PRO A 183 7.48 5.79 13.24
CA PRO A 183 8.76 6.44 13.00
C PRO A 183 9.03 6.57 11.50
N ILE A 184 9.50 7.75 11.09
CA ILE A 184 9.84 8.07 9.69
C ILE A 184 10.97 7.14 9.20
N PHE A 185 11.75 6.59 10.13
CA PHE A 185 12.85 5.66 9.89
C PHE A 185 12.49 4.24 10.35
N SER A 186 13.01 3.24 9.65
CA SER A 186 12.79 1.83 9.97
C SER A 186 13.43 1.46 11.32
N ILE A 187 12.61 1.07 12.30
CA ILE A 187 13.10 0.42 13.52
C ILE A 187 13.67 -0.95 13.14
N VAL A 188 14.96 -1.18 13.42
CA VAL A 188 15.56 -2.52 13.33
C VAL A 188 15.04 -3.35 14.50
N LYS A 189 13.91 -4.05 14.32
CA LYS A 189 13.26 -4.80 15.42
C LYS A 189 14.01 -6.06 15.87
N HIS A 190 14.95 -6.57 15.07
CA HIS A 190 15.58 -7.87 15.30
C HIS A 190 17.09 -7.79 15.13
N TYR A 191 17.77 -7.17 16.10
CA TYR A 191 19.22 -7.17 16.14
C TYR A 191 19.79 -7.05 17.56
N PRO A 192 20.82 -7.84 17.95
CA PRO A 192 21.39 -9.00 17.25
C PRO A 192 20.50 -10.26 17.38
N PRO A 193 20.59 -11.21 16.42
CA PRO A 193 19.80 -12.45 16.46
C PRO A 193 20.17 -13.35 17.64
N GLU A 194 19.22 -14.14 18.15
CA GLU A 194 19.36 -14.96 19.38
C GLU A 194 20.57 -15.91 19.38
N TRP A 195 21.02 -16.36 18.21
CA TRP A 195 22.20 -17.21 18.12
C TRP A 195 23.51 -16.47 18.45
N TYR A 196 23.59 -15.16 18.19
CA TYR A 196 24.76 -14.33 18.50
C TYR A 196 24.95 -14.22 20.01
N LYS A 197 23.85 -13.98 20.74
CA LYS A 197 23.85 -13.93 22.22
C LYS A 197 24.36 -15.24 22.84
N LYS A 198 24.03 -16.39 22.26
CA LYS A 198 24.48 -17.72 22.72
C LYS A 198 25.98 -17.95 22.50
N ASN A 199 26.56 -17.34 21.48
CA ASN A 199 27.99 -17.47 21.19
C ASN A 199 28.83 -16.56 22.09
N ALA A 200 28.36 -15.33 22.36
CA ALA A 200 29.02 -14.42 23.29
C ALA A 200 29.10 -14.98 24.73
N GLN A 201 28.08 -15.72 25.18
CA GLN A 201 28.07 -16.37 26.50
C GLN A 201 29.01 -17.59 26.61
N LYS A 202 29.51 -18.12 25.49
CA LYS A 202 30.44 -19.27 25.48
C LYS A 202 31.91 -18.85 25.47
N SER A 203 32.19 -17.57 25.25
CA SER A 203 33.55 -17.01 25.19
C SER A 203 34.05 -16.47 26.53
N ASP A 204 33.24 -16.53 27.60
CA ASP A 204 33.61 -16.27 28.99
C ASP A 204 33.81 -17.60 29.77
#